data_AF-A0A7Z9SKK0-F1
#
_entry.id   AF-A0A7Z9SKK0-F1
#
_cell.length_a   1.000
_cell.length_b   1.000
_cell.length_c   1.000
_cell.angle_alpha   90.00
_cell.angle_beta   90.00
_cell.angle_gamma   90.00
#
_symmetry.space_group_name_H-M   'P 1'
#
loop_
_entity.id
_entity.type
_entity.pdbx_description
1 polymer ?
#
loop_
_entity_poly.entity_id
_entity_poly.type
_entity_poly.pdbx_seq_one_letter_code
_entity_poly.pdbx_strand_id
1 'polypeptide(L)'
;MFDVGFWEFALIAVIGLIVVGPERMPAIARKAGHYVGKVKKFVAKVQEDIGDELEADKLKEHLSLEDKDANIVEIFEETKNTLSEIKKDANNKES
;
A
#
# COMPACT_ATOMS: atom_id res chain seq x y z
N MET A 1 6.01 9.91 1.71
CA MET A 1 6.96 9.20 2.59
C MET A 1 7.13 7.76 2.11
N PHE A 2 7.84 7.59 1.01
CA PHE A 2 8.25 6.30 0.45
C PHE A 2 9.50 6.56 -0.40
N ASP A 3 10.60 6.98 0.23
CA ASP A 3 11.92 7.00 -0.42
C ASP A 3 12.49 5.56 -0.46
N VAL A 4 11.69 4.62 -0.96
CA VAL A 4 12.14 3.24 -1.20
C VAL A 4 12.90 3.26 -2.51
N GLY A 5 14.20 3.48 -2.41
CA GLY A 5 15.11 3.42 -3.53
C GLY A 5 15.38 1.98 -3.99
N PHE A 6 16.17 1.87 -5.06
CA PHE A 6 16.60 0.58 -5.58
C PHE A 6 17.31 -0.27 -4.51
N TRP A 7 18.03 0.38 -3.59
CA TRP A 7 18.79 -0.27 -2.54
C TRP A 7 17.90 -0.96 -1.50
N GLU A 8 16.83 -0.30 -1.10
CA GLU A 8 15.83 -0.84 -0.16
C GLU A 8 15.14 -2.07 -0.75
N PHE A 9 14.76 -2.03 -2.03
CA PHE A 9 14.21 -3.20 -2.74
C PHE A 9 15.22 -4.36 -2.81
N ALA A 10 16.49 -4.07 -3.10
CA ALA A 10 17.53 -5.09 -3.14
C ALA A 10 17.72 -5.74 -1.75
N LEU A 11 17.73 -4.94 -0.68
CA LEU A 11 17.84 -5.44 0.69
C LEU A 11 16.65 -6.34 1.06
N ILE A 12 15.42 -5.92 0.75
CA ILE A 12 14.21 -6.72 0.98
C ILE A 12 14.28 -8.04 0.19
N ALA A 13 14.75 -8.00 -1.06
CA ALA A 13 14.92 -9.20 -1.87
C ALA A 13 15.93 -10.18 -1.25
N VAL A 14 17.07 -9.69 -0.76
CA VAL A 14 18.08 -10.51 -0.08
C VAL A 14 17.52 -11.13 1.19
N ILE A 15 16.85 -10.34 2.04
CA ILE A 15 16.21 -10.85 3.27
C ILE A 15 15.16 -11.91 2.91
N GLY A 16 14.33 -11.65 1.90
CA GLY A 16 13.33 -12.59 1.41
C GLY A 16 13.94 -13.91 0.93
N LEU A 17 15.07 -13.86 0.23
CA LEU A 17 15.81 -15.06 -0.20
C LEU A 17 16.36 -15.85 0.99
N ILE A 18 16.81 -15.20 2.06
CA ILE A 18 17.32 -15.88 3.26
C ILE A 18 16.18 -16.57 4.02
N VAL A 19 15.06 -15.89 4.23
CA VAL A 19 13.93 -16.39 5.03
C VAL A 19 13.15 -17.50 4.29
N VAL A 20 12.84 -17.26 3.02
CA VAL A 20 12.04 -18.17 2.20
C VAL A 20 12.91 -19.25 1.53
N GLY A 21 14.17 -18.91 1.25
CA GLY A 21 15.08 -19.73 0.46
C GLY A 21 15.08 -19.36 -1.03
N PRO A 22 16.24 -19.35 -1.69
CA PRO A 22 16.37 -18.97 -3.10
C PRO A 22 15.66 -19.91 -4.07
N GLU A 23 15.44 -21.16 -3.68
CA GLU A 23 14.76 -22.16 -4.51
C GLU A 23 13.23 -22.00 -4.47
N ARG A 24 12.69 -21.46 -3.37
CA ARG A 24 11.23 -21.38 -3.13
C ARG A 24 10.65 -20.03 -3.53
N MET A 25 11.43 -18.95 -3.40
CA MET A 25 11.00 -17.58 -3.74
C MET A 25 10.53 -17.45 -5.21
N PRO A 26 11.23 -18.02 -6.23
CA PRO A 26 10.78 -17.97 -7.62
C PRO A 26 9.45 -18.68 -7.86
N ALA A 27 9.17 -19.77 -7.13
CA ALA A 27 7.92 -20.50 -7.24
C ALA A 27 6.74 -19.68 -6.69
N ILE A 28 6.93 -18.96 -5.58
CA ILE A 28 5.93 -18.07 -4.99
C ILE A 28 5.68 -16.87 -5.90
N ALA A 29 6.73 -16.23 -6.39
CA ALA A 29 6.63 -15.10 -7.32
C ALA A 29 5.85 -15.48 -8.60
N ARG A 30 6.11 -16.66 -9.17
CA ARG A 30 5.37 -17.18 -10.33
C ARG A 30 3.89 -17.40 -10.02
N LYS A 31 3.57 -18.00 -8.88
CA LYS A 31 2.16 -18.21 -8.46
C LYS A 31 1.45 -16.88 -8.28
N ALA A 32 2.04 -15.97 -7.50
CA ALA A 32 1.49 -14.62 -7.30
C ALA A 32 1.28 -13.89 -8.63
N GLY A 33 2.30 -13.89 -9.51
CA GLY A 33 2.21 -13.29 -10.83
C GLY A 33 1.11 -13.90 -11.72
N HIS A 34 0.86 -15.20 -11.60
CA HIS A 34 -0.24 -15.86 -12.32
C HIS A 34 -1.62 -15.37 -11.83
N TYR A 35 -1.82 -15.19 -10.52
CA TYR A 35 -3.05 -14.63 -9.97
C TYR A 35 -3.23 -13.17 -10.36
N VAL A 36 -2.20 -12.34 -10.22
CA VAL A 36 -2.22 -10.93 -10.66
C VAL A 36 -2.54 -10.83 -12.16
N GLY A 37 -1.92 -11.69 -12.98
CA GLY A 37 -2.19 -11.75 -14.41
C GLY A 37 -3.63 -12.15 -14.75
N LYS A 38 -4.21 -13.09 -13.99
CA LYS A 38 -5.63 -13.47 -14.12
C LYS A 38 -6.56 -12.32 -13.79
N VAL A 39 -6.32 -11.62 -12.67
CA VAL A 39 -7.12 -10.44 -12.27
C VAL A 39 -7.02 -9.35 -13.32
N LYS A 40 -5.81 -9.02 -13.79
CA LYS A 40 -5.61 -8.02 -14.86
C LYS A 40 -6.39 -8.38 -16.13
N LYS A 41 -6.34 -9.64 -16.55
CA LYS A 41 -7.10 -10.13 -17.72
C LYS A 41 -8.61 -10.08 -17.50
N PHE A 42 -9.08 -10.38 -16.30
CA PHE A 42 -10.49 -10.28 -15.95
C PHE A 42 -10.97 -8.83 -16.01
N VAL A 43 -10.23 -7.89 -15.41
CA VAL A 43 -10.53 -6.46 -15.48
C VAL A 43 -10.54 -5.97 -16.93
N ALA A 44 -9.56 -6.38 -17.74
CA ALA A 44 -9.52 -6.02 -19.16
C ALA A 44 -10.73 -6.56 -19.94
N LYS A 45 -11.12 -7.82 -19.70
CA LYS A 45 -12.31 -8.43 -20.31
C LYS A 45 -13.60 -7.70 -19.89
N VAL A 46 -13.73 -7.36 -18.61
CA VAL A 46 -14.90 -6.62 -18.11
C VAL A 46 -14.97 -5.23 -18.73
N GLN A 47 -13.85 -4.55 -18.92
CA GLN A 47 -13.81 -3.26 -19.66
C GLN A 47 -14.20 -3.43 -21.14
N GLU A 48 -13.83 -4.54 -21.77
CA GLU A 48 -14.15 -4.85 -23.17
C GLU A 48 -15.63 -5.26 -23.35
N ASP A 49 -16.17 -6.11 -22.49
CA ASP A 49 -17.55 -6.61 -22.52
C ASP A 49 -18.58 -5.53 -22.10
N ILE A 50 -18.17 -4.56 -21.27
CA ILE A 50 -18.98 -3.43 -20.80
C ILE A 50 -18.77 -2.17 -21.69
N GLY A 51 -18.04 -2.34 -22.79
CA GLY A 51 -17.82 -1.31 -23.80
C GLY A 51 -19.12 -0.68 -24.30
N ASP A 52 -19.19 0.64 -24.13
CA ASP A 52 -20.18 1.63 -24.59
C ASP A 52 -21.35 2.03 -23.67
N GLU A 53 -21.62 1.37 -22.53
CA GLU A 53 -22.79 1.75 -21.68
C GLU A 53 -22.50 1.96 -20.18
N LEU A 54 -21.29 1.68 -19.70
CA LEU A 54 -20.93 1.86 -18.29
C LEU A 54 -19.58 2.55 -18.17
N GLU A 55 -19.57 3.74 -17.55
CA GLU A 55 -18.36 4.52 -17.29
C GLU A 55 -17.32 3.67 -16.53
N ALA A 56 -16.32 3.17 -17.26
CA ALA A 56 -15.08 2.69 -16.65
C ALA A 56 -14.45 3.77 -15.73
N ASP A 57 -14.75 5.05 -15.98
CA ASP A 57 -14.41 6.18 -15.12
C ASP A 57 -15.10 6.13 -13.75
N LYS A 58 -16.34 5.64 -13.61
CA LYS A 58 -17.03 5.53 -12.29
C LYS A 58 -16.48 4.40 -11.43
N LEU A 59 -16.05 3.29 -12.05
CA LEU A 59 -15.43 2.19 -11.30
C LEU A 59 -13.99 2.55 -10.92
N LYS A 60 -13.28 3.26 -11.81
CA LYS A 60 -11.98 3.86 -11.53
C LYS A 60 -12.08 4.89 -10.42
N GLU A 61 -13.10 5.74 -10.42
CA GLU A 61 -13.38 6.69 -9.33
C GLU A 61 -13.57 5.96 -8.00
N HIS A 62 -14.42 4.93 -7.90
CA HIS A 62 -14.59 4.15 -6.67
C HIS A 62 -13.34 3.36 -6.22
N LEU A 63 -12.50 2.88 -7.15
CA LEU A 63 -11.24 2.19 -6.84
C LEU A 63 -10.10 3.17 -6.50
N SER A 64 -10.13 4.39 -7.03
CA SER A 64 -9.17 5.48 -6.75
C SER A 64 -9.52 6.27 -5.50
N LEU A 65 -10.76 6.18 -5.00
CA LEU A 65 -11.19 6.86 -3.76
C LEU A 65 -10.64 6.23 -2.47
N GLU A 66 -9.80 5.19 -2.57
CA GLU A 66 -9.12 4.58 -1.43
C GLU A 66 -7.63 4.97 -1.30
N ASP A 67 -7.19 6.03 -2.00
CA ASP A 67 -5.97 6.78 -1.65
C ASP A 67 -6.22 7.57 -0.35
N LYS A 68 -6.24 6.80 0.74
CA LYS A 68 -6.40 7.17 2.16
C LYS A 68 -5.23 7.99 2.71
N ASP A 69 -4.56 8.81 1.91
CA ASP A 69 -3.50 9.69 2.39
C ASP A 69 -4.06 10.92 3.11
N ALA A 70 -5.29 11.35 2.79
CA ALA A 70 -5.91 12.50 3.47
C ALA A 70 -6.31 12.20 4.92
N ASN A 71 -6.84 11.00 5.22
CA ASN A 71 -7.35 10.67 6.54
C ASN A 71 -6.25 10.23 7.53
N ILE A 72 -5.16 9.62 7.05
CA ILE A 72 -4.05 9.18 7.92
C ILE A 72 -3.27 10.39 8.44
N VAL A 73 -3.11 11.44 7.63
CA VAL A 73 -2.39 12.67 8.01
C VAL A 73 -3.14 13.46 9.08
N GLU A 74 -4.47 13.54 8.98
CA GLU A 74 -5.32 14.23 9.96
C GLU A 74 -5.27 13.53 11.33
N ILE A 75 -5.35 12.19 11.34
CA ILE A 75 -5.24 11.39 12.57
C ILE A 75 -3.84 11.53 13.21
N PHE A 76 -2.78 11.61 12.39
CA PHE A 76 -1.41 11.80 12.90
C PHE A 76 -1.18 13.20 13.48
N GLU A 77 -1.77 14.24 12.89
CA GLU A 77 -1.71 15.61 13.42
C GLU A 77 -2.44 15.73 14.76
N GLU A 78 -3.64 15.17 14.87
CA GLU A 78 -4.42 15.18 16.11
C GLU A 78 -3.68 14.41 17.23
N THR A 79 -3.13 13.24 16.89
CA THR A 79 -2.32 12.45 17.83
C THR A 79 -1.06 13.19 18.28
N LYS A 80 -0.38 13.91 17.36
CA LYS A 80 0.83 14.70 17.70
C LYS A 80 0.50 15.86 18.63
N ASN A 81 -0.64 16.53 18.44
CA ASN A 81 -1.07 17.64 19.29
C ASN A 81 -1.41 17.14 20.71
N THR A 82 -2.18 16.06 20.83
CA THR A 82 -2.49 15.44 22.14
C THR A 82 -1.23 14.95 22.86
N LEU A 83 -0.28 14.34 22.14
CA LEU A 83 0.98 13.90 22.72
C LEU A 83 1.86 15.07 23.16
N SER A 84 1.79 16.22 22.48
CA SER A 84 2.54 17.42 22.84
C SER A 84 2.01 18.08 24.11
N GLU A 85 0.68 18.06 24.33
CA GLU A 85 0.05 18.52 25.56
C GLU A 85 0.38 17.58 26.73
N ILE A 86 0.29 16.27 26.52
CA ILE A 86 0.68 15.28 27.53
C ILE A 86 2.17 15.42 27.89
N LYS A 87 3.06 15.67 26.91
CA LYS A 87 4.48 15.88 27.17
C LYS A 87 4.74 17.20 27.91
N LYS A 88 3.97 18.24 27.63
CA LYS A 88 4.06 19.54 28.30
C LYS A 88 3.57 19.46 29.74
N ASP A 89 2.50 18.70 29.99
CA ASP A 89 1.95 18.49 31.34
C ASP A 89 2.82 17.54 32.17
N ALA A 90 3.41 16.51 31.56
CA ALA A 90 4.36 15.63 32.23
C ALA A 90 5.64 16.37 32.64
N ASN A 91 6.15 17.26 31.78
CA ASN A 91 7.36 18.03 32.06
C ASN A 91 7.13 19.23 33.01
N ASN A 92 5.88 19.66 33.19
CA ASN A 92 5.52 20.73 34.13
C ASN A 92 5.14 20.21 35.53
N LYS A 93 5.17 18.88 35.73
CA LYS A 93 4.87 18.23 37.02
C LYS A 93 6.11 17.72 37.76
N GLU A 94 7.31 17.94 37.19
CA GLU A 94 8.62 17.63 37.79
C GLU A 94 9.42 18.89 38.20
N SER A 95 8.77 20.03 38.43
CA SER A 95 9.39 21.21 39.08
C SER A 95 8.69 21.57 40.39
#